data_AF-A0A933ARN3-F1
#
_entry.id   AF-A0A933ARN3-F1
#
_cell.length_a   1.000
_cell.length_b   1.000
_cell.length_c   1.000
_cell.angle_alpha   90.00
_cell.angle_beta   90.00
_cell.angle_gamma   90.00
#
_symmetry.space_group_name_H-M   'P 1'
#
loop_
_entity.id
_entity.type
_entity.pdbx_description
1 polymer ?
#
loop_
_entity_poly.entity_id
_entity_poly.type
_entity_poly.pdbx_seq_one_letter_code
_entity_poly.pdbx_strand_id
1 'polypeptide(L)'
;MEEVLNPAARGRGWSKVVSHNFQQPDGMKALTTMADATALPKDFSSYMFTFVQREDAIVVLLGHPPLGLIEQALKTPRLPSKVMINQEEMHEAPTTYDLWPFDGEVKRFAINVPLGDALRQIGALR
;
A
#
# COMPACT_ATOMS: atom_id res chain seq x y z
N MET A 1 -5.85 11.43 -1.39
CA MET A 1 -5.99 9.95 -1.42
C MET A 1 -7.38 9.49 -1.81
N GLU A 2 -8.47 9.95 -1.16
CA GLU A 2 -9.83 9.60 -1.62
C GLU A 2 -10.06 9.94 -3.10
N GLU A 3 -9.58 11.11 -3.55
CA GLU A 3 -9.64 11.53 -4.96
C GLU A 3 -8.79 10.67 -5.91
N VAL A 4 -7.93 9.79 -5.39
CA VAL A 4 -7.03 8.93 -6.17
C VAL A 4 -7.47 7.47 -6.08
N LEU A 5 -7.67 6.96 -4.87
CA LEU A 5 -8.09 5.59 -4.61
C LEU A 5 -9.56 5.35 -4.96
N ASN A 6 -10.48 6.28 -4.67
CA ASN A 6 -11.90 6.03 -4.94
C ASN A 6 -12.18 5.91 -6.45
N PRO A 7 -11.61 6.77 -7.33
CA PRO A 7 -11.72 6.55 -8.77
C PRO A 7 -11.07 5.24 -9.22
N ALA A 8 -9.87 4.90 -8.73
CA ALA A 8 -9.18 3.67 -9.08
C ALA A 8 -9.95 2.40 -8.64
N ALA A 9 -10.59 2.44 -7.47
CA ALA A 9 -11.43 1.36 -6.94
C ALA A 9 -12.74 1.23 -7.73
N ARG A 10 -13.43 2.36 -8.00
CA ARG A 10 -14.66 2.37 -8.82
C ARG A 10 -14.42 1.83 -10.22
N GLY A 11 -13.30 2.18 -10.85
CA GLY A 11 -12.90 1.66 -12.16
C GLY A 11 -12.71 0.13 -12.19
N ARG A 12 -12.57 -0.53 -11.03
CA ARG A 12 -12.51 -1.98 -10.86
C ARG A 12 -13.81 -2.64 -10.40
N GLY A 13 -14.88 -1.87 -10.23
CA GLY A 13 -16.13 -2.37 -9.66
C GLY A 13 -16.05 -2.66 -8.16
N TRP A 14 -15.01 -2.17 -7.47
CA TRP A 14 -14.93 -2.28 -6.01
C TRP A 14 -15.91 -1.30 -5.39
N SER A 15 -16.93 -1.85 -4.73
CA SER A 15 -18.09 -1.08 -4.25
C SER A 15 -17.96 -0.59 -2.81
N LYS A 16 -16.95 -1.06 -2.06
CA LYS A 16 -16.81 -0.75 -0.63
C LYS A 16 -15.46 -0.13 -0.31
N VAL A 17 -15.46 1.20 -0.20
CA VAL A 17 -14.39 1.95 0.48
C VAL A 17 -14.90 2.29 1.88
N VAL A 18 -14.13 1.95 2.92
CA VAL A 18 -14.44 2.30 4.30
C VAL A 18 -13.30 3.14 4.85
N SER A 19 -13.61 4.37 5.27
CA SER A 19 -12.65 5.31 5.86
C SER A 19 -12.84 5.33 7.39
N HIS A 20 -11.74 5.26 8.14
CA HIS A 20 -11.74 5.33 9.60
C HIS A 20 -10.78 6.44 10.06
N ASN A 21 -11.20 7.24 11.05
CA ASN A 21 -10.30 8.17 11.73
C ASN A 21 -9.65 7.47 12.93
N PHE A 22 -8.36 7.11 12.80
CA PHE A 22 -7.63 6.39 13.86
C PHE A 22 -7.27 7.26 15.08
N GLN A 23 -7.57 8.55 15.08
CA GLN A 23 -7.54 9.38 16.30
C GLN A 23 -8.73 9.08 17.23
N GLN A 24 -9.75 8.38 16.74
CA GLN A 24 -10.89 7.92 17.53
C GLN A 24 -10.69 6.46 17.97
N PRO A 25 -11.19 6.03 19.15
CA PRO A 25 -10.98 4.67 19.66
C PRO A 25 -11.37 3.56 18.68
N ASP A 26 -12.53 3.69 18.03
CA ASP A 26 -12.99 2.69 17.06
C ASP A 26 -12.12 2.63 15.79
N GLY A 27 -11.61 3.78 15.35
CA GLY A 27 -10.67 3.84 14.24
C GLY A 27 -9.32 3.23 14.61
N MET A 28 -8.82 3.47 15.81
CA MET A 28 -7.59 2.84 16.31
C MET A 28 -7.75 1.33 16.45
N LYS A 29 -8.92 0.86 16.91
CA LYS A 29 -9.25 -0.56 16.98
C LYS A 29 -9.29 -1.20 15.58
N ALA A 30 -9.88 -0.52 14.60
CA ALA A 30 -9.89 -0.97 13.21
C ALA A 30 -8.46 -1.06 12.64
N LEU A 31 -7.65 -0.01 12.82
CA LEU A 31 -6.25 0.00 12.41
C LEU A 31 -5.46 -1.14 13.04
N THR A 32 -5.58 -1.33 14.37
CA THR A 32 -4.89 -2.40 15.09
C THR A 32 -5.30 -3.78 14.56
N THR A 33 -6.60 -3.99 14.34
CA THR A 33 -7.13 -5.24 13.80
C THR A 33 -6.56 -5.54 12.40
N MET A 34 -6.50 -4.53 11.53
CA MET A 34 -5.96 -4.69 10.17
C MET A 34 -4.43 -4.86 10.16
N ALA A 35 -3.71 -4.17 11.05
CA ALA A 35 -2.28 -4.34 11.22
C ALA A 35 -1.94 -5.75 11.71
N ASP A 36 -2.66 -6.24 12.72
CA ASP A 36 -2.50 -7.61 13.23
C ASP A 36 -2.83 -8.65 12.14
N ALA A 37 -3.90 -8.45 11.37
CA ALA A 37 -4.29 -9.35 10.27
C ALA A 37 -3.27 -9.40 9.13
N THR A 38 -2.55 -8.31 8.87
CA THR A 38 -1.51 -8.25 7.83
C THR A 38 -0.11 -8.56 8.36
N ALA A 39 0.05 -8.66 9.67
CA ALA A 39 1.35 -8.65 10.36
C ALA A 39 2.18 -7.39 10.03
N LEU A 40 1.51 -6.25 9.83
CA LEU A 40 2.18 -4.96 9.71
C LEU A 40 2.72 -4.56 11.10
N PRO A 41 4.03 -4.28 11.23
CA PRO A 41 4.61 -3.83 12.49
C PRO A 41 3.90 -2.59 13.05
N LYS A 42 3.68 -2.59 14.37
CA LYS A 42 2.94 -1.52 15.07
C LYS A 42 3.72 -0.20 15.16
N ASP A 43 5.00 -0.23 14.85
CA ASP A 43 5.92 0.90 14.82
C ASP A 43 6.00 1.59 13.46
N PHE A 44 5.28 1.12 12.43
CA PHE A 44 5.10 1.89 11.20
C PHE A 44 4.34 3.18 11.51
N SER A 45 5.09 4.29 11.54
CA SER A 45 4.51 5.62 11.63
C SER A 45 4.09 6.09 10.24
N SER A 46 2.79 6.07 9.97
CA SER A 46 2.20 6.71 8.80
C SER A 46 1.03 7.56 9.24
N TYR A 47 0.81 8.69 8.57
CA TYR A 47 -0.40 9.48 8.77
C TYR A 47 -1.62 8.83 8.09
N MET A 48 -1.44 7.81 7.24
CA MET A 48 -2.55 7.16 6.54
C MET A 48 -2.23 5.72 6.16
N PHE A 49 -3.18 4.83 6.45
CA PHE A 49 -3.09 3.41 6.13
C PHE A 49 -4.25 3.03 5.21
N THR A 50 -3.93 2.42 4.07
CA THR A 50 -4.93 1.80 3.19
C THR A 50 -4.64 0.32 3.05
N PHE A 51 -5.64 -0.50 3.32
CA PHE A 51 -5.59 -1.95 3.13
C PHE A 51 -6.47 -2.33 1.95
N VAL A 52 -5.89 -2.99 0.96
CA VAL A 52 -6.58 -3.43 -0.25
C VAL A 52 -6.51 -4.94 -0.31
N GLN A 53 -7.64 -5.59 -0.05
CA GLN A 53 -7.79 -7.04 -0.23
C GLN A 53 -8.06 -7.32 -1.72
N ARG A 54 -7.14 -8.04 -2.36
CA ARG A 54 -7.35 -8.66 -3.67
C ARG A 54 -7.71 -10.14 -3.49
N GLU A 55 -8.08 -10.81 -4.58
CA GLU A 55 -8.31 -12.26 -4.59
C GLU A 55 -7.03 -13.05 -4.25
N ASP A 56 -5.87 -12.55 -4.68
CA ASP A 56 -4.57 -13.24 -4.60
C ASP A 56 -3.59 -12.66 -3.58
N ALA A 57 -3.83 -11.44 -3.08
CA ALA A 57 -2.89 -10.70 -2.27
C ALA A 57 -3.55 -9.64 -1.37
N ILE A 58 -2.82 -9.20 -0.34
CA ILE A 58 -3.12 -7.99 0.41
C ILE A 58 -2.10 -6.91 0.06
N VAL A 59 -2.58 -5.75 -0.38
CA VAL A 59 -1.73 -4.57 -0.60
C VAL A 59 -1.95 -3.57 0.53
N VAL A 60 -0.88 -3.19 1.21
CA VAL A 60 -0.87 -2.15 2.23
C VAL A 60 -0.22 -0.91 1.63
N LEU A 61 -0.96 0.20 1.55
CA LEU A 61 -0.46 1.49 1.08
C LEU A 61 -0.34 2.43 2.27
N LEU A 62 0.86 2.94 2.51
CA LEU A 62 1.17 3.90 3.58
C LEU A 62 1.51 5.25 2.97
N GLY A 63 1.05 6.33 3.61
CA GLY A 63 1.25 7.69 3.14
C GLY A 63 0.49 7.99 1.84
N HIS A 64 1.09 8.72 0.90
CA HIS A 64 0.49 9.18 -0.36
C HIS A 64 1.12 8.59 -1.63
N PRO A 65 1.13 7.26 -1.82
CA PRO A 65 1.62 6.68 -3.07
C PRO A 65 0.96 7.33 -4.29
N PRO A 66 1.73 7.71 -5.32
CA PRO A 66 1.17 8.36 -6.49
C PRO A 66 0.25 7.41 -7.26
N LEU A 67 -0.71 7.96 -8.00
CA LEU A 67 -1.73 7.20 -8.74
C LEU A 67 -1.10 6.09 -9.61
N GLY A 68 0.00 6.40 -10.31
CA GLY A 68 0.68 5.42 -11.16
C GLY A 68 1.20 4.20 -10.39
N LEU A 69 1.65 4.37 -9.14
CA LEU A 69 2.12 3.27 -8.30
C LEU A 69 0.95 2.46 -7.72
N ILE A 70 -0.12 3.15 -7.32
CA ILE A 70 -1.38 2.52 -6.92
C ILE A 70 -1.90 1.66 -8.08
N GLU A 71 -2.04 2.22 -9.28
CA GLU A 71 -2.52 1.49 -10.44
C GLU A 71 -1.67 0.27 -10.75
N GLN A 72 -0.34 0.39 -10.67
CA GLN A 72 0.56 -0.75 -10.83
C GLN A 72 0.30 -1.82 -9.77
N ALA A 73 0.18 -1.46 -8.49
CA ALA A 73 -0.12 -2.42 -7.42
C ALA A 73 -1.46 -3.13 -7.64
N LEU A 74 -2.45 -2.43 -8.18
CA LEU A 74 -3.75 -3.03 -8.47
C LEU A 74 -3.75 -3.87 -9.77
N LYS A 75 -2.95 -3.50 -10.77
CA LYS A 75 -2.89 -4.14 -12.12
C LYS A 75 -1.86 -5.26 -12.23
N THR A 76 -0.84 -5.28 -11.36
CA THR A 76 0.25 -6.26 -11.46
C THR A 76 -0.31 -7.66 -11.19
N PRO A 77 -0.22 -8.58 -12.18
CA PRO A 77 -0.61 -9.95 -11.97
C PRO A 77 0.41 -10.63 -11.04
N ARG A 78 -0.08 -11.50 -10.15
CA ARG A 78 0.76 -12.34 -9.27
C ARG A 78 1.61 -11.56 -8.27
N LEU A 79 1.03 -10.61 -7.55
CA LEU A 79 1.74 -10.02 -6.41
C LEU A 79 2.13 -11.10 -5.38
N PRO A 80 3.15 -10.85 -4.55
CA PRO A 80 3.31 -11.59 -3.30
C PRO A 80 2.00 -11.59 -2.50
N SER A 81 1.78 -12.60 -1.68
CA SER A 81 0.54 -12.73 -0.88
C SER A 81 0.28 -11.49 0.00
N LYS A 82 1.34 -10.77 0.39
CA LYS A 82 1.28 -9.47 1.05
C LYS A 82 2.36 -8.55 0.51
N VAL A 83 2.04 -7.28 0.31
CA VAL A 83 3.03 -6.27 -0.06
C VAL A 83 2.67 -4.93 0.56
N MET A 84 3.66 -4.25 1.11
CA MET A 84 3.56 -2.88 1.61
C MET A 84 4.27 -1.94 0.64
N ILE A 85 3.61 -0.85 0.30
CA ILE A 85 4.16 0.28 -0.46
C ILE A 85 4.00 1.51 0.41
N ASN A 86 5.10 2.16 0.73
CA ASN A 86 5.11 3.35 1.57
C ASN A 86 5.70 4.54 0.83
N GLN A 87 5.03 5.68 0.90
CA GLN A 87 5.46 6.92 0.29
C GLN A 87 4.93 8.09 1.13
N GLU A 88 5.76 8.67 2.01
CA GLU A 88 5.32 9.70 2.97
C GLU A 88 5.50 11.14 2.46
N GLU A 89 6.21 11.37 1.35
CA GLU A 89 6.49 12.73 0.84
C GLU A 89 5.19 13.35 0.29
N MET A 90 4.57 14.25 1.07
CA MET A 90 3.26 14.84 0.74
C MET A 90 3.33 16.12 -0.12
N HIS A 91 4.41 16.89 -0.03
CA HIS A 91 4.46 18.29 -0.49
C HIS A 91 5.38 18.54 -1.69
N GLU A 92 6.21 17.58 -2.05
CA GLU A 92 7.08 17.65 -3.23
C GLU A 92 6.73 16.51 -4.18
N ALA A 93 7.14 16.63 -5.45
CA ALA A 93 7.01 15.52 -6.39
C ALA A 93 7.78 14.32 -5.83
N PRO A 94 7.11 13.21 -5.48
CA PRO A 94 7.74 12.15 -4.72
C PRO A 94 8.88 11.54 -5.55
N THR A 95 10.06 11.39 -4.95
CA THR A 95 11.25 10.92 -5.68
C THR A 95 11.55 9.45 -5.41
N THR A 96 11.02 8.91 -4.31
CA THR A 96 11.22 7.53 -3.89
C THR A 96 9.95 6.90 -3.33
N TYR A 97 9.95 5.58 -3.24
CA TYR A 97 8.99 4.80 -2.45
C TYR A 97 9.70 3.63 -1.78
N ASP A 98 9.15 3.17 -0.66
CA ASP A 98 9.60 1.98 0.05
C ASP A 98 8.69 0.80 -0.29
N LEU A 99 9.29 -0.37 -0.43
CA LEU A 99 8.63 -1.62 -0.80
C LEU A 99 9.03 -2.71 0.19
N TRP A 100 8.04 -3.47 0.66
CA TRP A 100 8.29 -4.61 1.53
C TRP A 100 7.30 -5.75 1.25
N PRO A 101 7.77 -6.95 0.87
CA PRO A 101 6.92 -8.09 0.58
C PRO A 101 6.54 -8.89 1.85
N PHE A 102 6.69 -8.29 3.03
CA PHE A 102 6.54 -8.96 4.34
C PHE A 102 7.51 -10.14 4.54
N ASP A 103 8.61 -10.11 3.81
CA ASP A 103 9.76 -10.99 3.97
C ASP A 103 11.03 -10.17 3.73
N GLY A 104 12.08 -10.45 4.51
CA GLY A 104 13.30 -9.66 4.51
C GLY A 104 13.12 -8.20 4.93
N GLU A 105 14.01 -7.34 4.41
CA GLU A 105 14.08 -5.92 4.74
C GLU A 105 13.18 -5.05 3.85
N VAL A 106 12.77 -3.90 4.36
CA VAL A 106 12.19 -2.82 3.55
C VAL A 106 13.26 -2.29 2.58
N LYS A 107 12.93 -2.17 1.30
CA LYS A 107 13.82 -1.64 0.27
C LYS A 107 13.26 -0.37 -0.34
N ARG A 108 14.12 0.63 -0.53
CA ARG A 108 13.78 1.92 -1.15
C ARG A 108 14.10 1.91 -2.63
N PHE A 109 13.18 2.43 -3.43
CA PHE A 109 13.30 2.55 -4.89
C PHE A 109 13.06 3.99 -5.33
N ALA A 110 13.68 4.38 -6.45
CA ALA A 110 13.31 5.64 -7.12
C ALA A 110 11.89 5.54 -7.69
N ILE A 111 11.15 6.64 -7.69
CA ILE A 111 9.71 6.68 -8.03
C ILE A 111 9.40 6.21 -9.46
N ASN A 112 10.40 6.32 -10.34
CA ASN A 112 10.31 5.93 -11.74
C ASN A 112 10.60 4.43 -11.97
N VAL A 113 11.05 3.70 -10.95
CA VAL A 113 11.23 2.24 -11.04
C VAL A 113 9.85 1.58 -11.00
N PRO A 114 9.43 0.87 -12.06
CA PRO A 114 8.15 0.18 -12.07
C PRO A 114 8.05 -0.85 -10.93
N LEU A 115 6.87 -0.97 -10.33
CA LEU A 115 6.64 -1.85 -9.19
C LEU A 115 7.03 -3.31 -9.50
N GLY A 116 6.69 -3.79 -10.70
CA GLY A 116 7.04 -5.15 -11.13
C GLY A 116 8.54 -5.39 -11.18
N ASP A 117 9.32 -4.38 -11.59
CA ASP A 117 10.78 -4.47 -11.64
C ASP A 117 11.38 -4.40 -10.24
N ALA A 118 10.89 -3.51 -9.38
CA ALA A 118 11.30 -3.43 -7.99
C ALA A 118 11.05 -4.77 -7.25
N LEU A 119 9.89 -5.38 -7.46
CA LEU A 119 9.55 -6.68 -6.87
C LEU A 119 10.47 -7.82 -7.38
N ARG A 120 10.86 -7.82 -8.67
CA ARG A 120 11.83 -8.79 -9.20
C ARG A 120 13.22 -8.58 -8.61
N GLN A 121 13.65 -7.33 -8.46
CA GLN A 121 14.97 -6.99 -7.88
C GLN A 121 15.12 -7.50 -6.45
N ILE A 122 14.03 -7.54 -5.68
CA ILE A 122 14.02 -8.10 -4.32
C ILE A 122 13.66 -9.59 -4.27
N GLY A 123 13.53 -10.25 -5.42
CA GLY A 123 13.19 -11.68 -5.51
C GLY A 123 11.75 -12.04 -5.12
N ALA A 124 10.88 -11.04 -4.97
CA ALA A 124 9.47 -11.22 -4.61
C ALA A 124 8.59 -11.60 -5.80
N LEU A 125 9.06 -11.36 -7.04
CA LEU A 125 8.47 -11.89 -8.27
C LEU A 125 9.49 -12.72 -9.04
N ARG A 126 9.02 -13.84 -9.60
CA ARG A 126 9.77 -14.72 -10.51
C ARG A 126 9.32 -14.51 -11.94
#